data_AF-A0A9D8H5A5-F1
#
_entry.id   AF-A0A9D8H5A5-F1
#
_cell.length_a   1.000
_cell.length_b   1.000
_cell.length_c   1.000
_cell.angle_alpha   90.00
_cell.angle_beta   90.00
_cell.angle_gamma   90.00
#
_symmetry.space_group_name_H-M   'P 1'
#
loop_
_entity.id
_entity.type
_entity.pdbx_description
1 polymer ?
#
loop_
_entity_poly.entity_id
_entity_poly.type
_entity_poly.pdbx_seq_one_letter_code
_entity_poly.pdbx_strand_id
1 'polypeptide(L)'
;MSAKADRNHPLDDGPSPERLHPAEHRAYRELYASCRQLIARWDRLAGALEGTEAVEVLKRSARRVRDLLAELEPRTAGYGLHGGIAAEGLGARIADLRSLLSDRAVDTGMVMRFAVLDIEHVTTLLAHLTELADARGDEELAGFCRGWAKAMRSEVKAVRRVAVSLGSDPDRAAAPLDDSTLTRAAHRAGWVLGSAGEAFDRIIGPR
;
A
#
# COMPACT_ATOMS: atom_id res chain seq x y z
N MET A 1 39.41 -20.33 38.09
CA MET A 1 38.21 -19.57 38.49
C MET A 1 37.84 -18.62 37.37
N SER A 2 36.58 -18.67 36.99
CA SER A 2 36.00 -18.11 35.76
C SER A 2 35.89 -16.59 35.77
N ALA A 3 35.89 -16.02 34.57
CA ALA A 3 35.81 -14.60 34.23
C ALA A 3 34.48 -13.92 34.63
N LYS A 4 34.52 -12.60 34.77
CA LYS A 4 33.37 -11.70 34.51
C LYS A 4 33.90 -10.31 34.17
N ALA A 5 34.18 -10.05 32.90
CA ALA A 5 33.25 -9.49 31.91
C ALA A 5 33.01 -8.00 32.15
N ASP A 6 33.91 -7.22 31.56
CA ASP A 6 33.82 -5.80 31.32
C ASP A 6 32.63 -5.54 30.38
N ARG A 7 31.59 -4.90 30.90
CA ARG A 7 30.37 -4.58 30.14
C ARG A 7 30.51 -3.19 29.56
N ASN A 8 31.27 -3.08 28.48
CA ASN A 8 31.14 -1.96 27.54
C ASN A 8 29.81 -2.11 26.81
N HIS A 9 28.76 -1.50 27.36
CA HIS A 9 27.54 -1.21 26.63
C HIS A 9 27.84 0.04 25.79
N PRO A 10 27.81 0.00 24.44
CA PRO A 10 27.87 1.22 23.67
C PRO A 10 26.63 2.03 24.01
N LEU A 11 26.83 3.24 24.51
CA LEU A 11 25.78 4.24 24.59
C LEU A 11 25.24 4.44 23.18
N ASP A 12 23.92 4.42 23.07
CA ASP A 12 23.17 4.77 21.87
C ASP A 12 23.46 6.25 21.57
N ASP A 13 24.48 6.50 20.75
CA ASP A 13 24.78 7.81 20.21
C ASP A 13 23.54 8.22 19.41
N GLY A 14 22.91 9.34 19.79
CA GLY A 14 21.68 9.85 19.20
C GLY A 14 21.71 9.94 17.66
N PRO A 15 20.57 10.28 17.02
CA PRO A 15 20.44 10.21 15.57
C PRO A 15 21.60 10.91 14.86
N SER A 16 22.48 10.12 14.27
CA SER A 16 23.61 10.60 13.50
C SER A 16 23.17 10.66 12.03
N PRO A 17 23.51 11.72 11.27
CA PRO A 17 23.08 11.84 9.88
C PRO A 17 23.52 10.64 9.01
N GLU A 18 24.59 9.93 9.42
CA GLU A 18 25.16 8.78 8.73
C GLU A 18 24.38 7.46 8.92
N ARG A 19 23.41 7.38 9.84
CA ARG A 19 22.63 6.17 10.12
C ARG A 19 21.14 6.49 10.20
N LEU A 20 20.32 5.68 9.52
CA LEU A 20 18.87 5.78 9.66
C LEU A 20 18.42 5.42 11.08
N HIS A 21 17.48 6.20 11.61
CA HIS A 21 16.77 5.82 12.81
C HIS A 21 15.97 4.51 12.58
N PRO A 22 15.78 3.62 13.58
CA PRO A 22 15.02 2.39 13.40
C PRO A 22 13.59 2.58 12.84
N ALA A 23 12.96 3.72 13.15
CA ALA A 23 11.65 4.07 12.58
C ALA A 23 11.73 4.36 11.07
N GLU A 24 12.74 5.11 10.61
CA GLU A 24 12.99 5.33 9.18
C GLU A 24 13.26 4.00 8.48
N HIS A 25 14.09 3.16 9.08
CA HIS A 25 14.43 1.87 8.53
C HIS A 25 13.19 0.98 8.34
N ARG A 26 12.25 0.99 9.30
CA ARG A 26 10.98 0.26 9.18
C ARG A 26 10.08 0.88 8.11
N ALA A 27 9.94 2.20 8.11
CA ALA A 27 9.08 2.92 7.17
C ALA A 27 9.56 2.79 5.71
N TYR A 28 10.87 2.81 5.44
CA TYR A 28 11.38 2.55 4.09
C TYR A 28 11.10 1.12 3.62
N ARG A 29 11.28 0.12 4.49
CA ARG A 29 10.92 -1.28 4.17
C ARG A 29 9.43 -1.41 3.86
N GLU A 30 8.59 -0.75 4.64
CA GLU A 30 7.14 -0.70 4.42
C GLU A 30 6.79 -0.01 3.10
N LEU A 31 7.48 1.09 2.75
CA LEU A 31 7.30 1.78 1.48
C LEU A 31 7.64 0.87 0.29
N TYR A 32 8.79 0.17 0.32
CA TYR A 32 9.17 -0.80 -0.71
C TYR A 32 8.10 -1.89 -0.88
N ALA A 33 7.67 -2.50 0.23
CA ALA A 33 6.67 -3.57 0.20
C ALA A 33 5.33 -3.05 -0.35
N SER A 34 4.87 -1.91 0.15
CA SER A 34 3.60 -1.30 -0.24
C SER A 34 3.58 -0.90 -1.71
N CYS A 35 4.64 -0.27 -2.22
CA CYS A 35 4.76 0.09 -3.63
C CYS A 35 4.70 -1.14 -4.53
N ARG A 36 5.42 -2.22 -4.20
CA ARG A 36 5.41 -3.46 -4.98
C ARG A 36 4.05 -4.15 -4.98
N GLN A 37 3.43 -4.24 -3.81
CA GLN A 37 2.11 -4.82 -3.67
C GLN A 37 1.08 -4.01 -4.48
N LEU A 38 1.13 -2.68 -4.39
CA LEU A 38 0.29 -1.78 -5.17
C LEU A 38 0.48 -2.02 -6.67
N ILE A 39 1.72 -2.01 -7.17
CA ILE A 39 2.02 -2.22 -8.60
C ILE A 39 1.43 -3.57 -9.07
N ALA A 40 1.75 -4.65 -8.36
CA ALA A 40 1.29 -5.98 -8.74
C ALA A 40 -0.23 -6.11 -8.71
N ARG A 41 -0.89 -5.48 -7.73
CA ARG A 41 -2.35 -5.45 -7.65
C ARG A 41 -2.96 -4.65 -8.77
N TRP A 42 -2.46 -3.44 -9.02
CA TRP A 42 -3.01 -2.55 -10.03
C TRP A 42 -2.82 -3.06 -11.45
N ASP A 43 -1.74 -3.79 -11.73
CA ASP A 43 -1.58 -4.48 -13.02
C ASP A 43 -2.70 -5.52 -13.23
N ARG A 44 -3.09 -6.27 -12.18
CA ARG A 44 -4.23 -7.20 -12.25
C ARG A 44 -5.57 -6.47 -12.40
N LEU A 45 -5.79 -5.41 -11.63
CA LEU A 45 -7.01 -4.60 -11.72
C LEU A 45 -7.18 -3.99 -13.10
N ALA A 46 -6.11 -3.45 -13.68
CA ALA A 46 -6.15 -2.86 -15.01
C ALA A 46 -6.51 -3.89 -16.10
N GLY A 47 -6.11 -5.15 -15.95
CA GLY A 47 -6.55 -6.24 -16.84
C GLY A 47 -8.03 -6.61 -16.65
N ALA A 48 -8.52 -6.64 -15.42
CA ALA A 48 -9.92 -6.97 -15.13
C ALA A 48 -10.91 -5.84 -15.47
N LEU A 49 -10.42 -4.61 -15.57
CA LEU A 49 -11.20 -3.40 -15.84
C LEU A 49 -11.09 -2.93 -17.30
N GLU A 50 -10.63 -3.79 -18.21
CA GLU A 50 -10.54 -3.48 -19.64
C GLU A 50 -11.85 -2.87 -20.18
N GLY A 51 -11.71 -1.82 -21.01
CA GLY A 51 -12.85 -1.06 -21.53
C GLY A 51 -13.35 0.07 -20.61
N THR A 52 -12.79 0.25 -19.42
CA THR A 52 -13.15 1.38 -18.52
C THR A 52 -12.06 2.46 -18.49
N GLU A 53 -12.44 3.68 -18.09
CA GLU A 53 -11.50 4.79 -17.88
C GLU A 53 -10.47 4.51 -16.77
N ALA A 54 -10.75 3.56 -15.87
CA ALA A 54 -9.85 3.21 -14.77
C ALA A 54 -8.53 2.59 -15.25
N VAL A 55 -8.52 1.92 -16.40
CA VAL A 55 -7.34 1.20 -16.92
C VAL A 55 -6.14 2.14 -17.10
N GLU A 56 -6.36 3.25 -17.81
CA GLU A 56 -5.28 4.20 -18.11
C GLU A 56 -4.78 4.87 -16.83
N VAL A 57 -5.69 5.24 -15.93
CA VAL A 57 -5.32 5.83 -14.64
C VAL A 57 -4.50 4.87 -13.79
N LEU A 58 -4.91 3.60 -13.68
CA LEU A 58 -4.18 2.58 -12.91
C LEU A 58 -2.80 2.30 -13.52
N LYS A 59 -2.71 2.13 -14.85
CA LYS A 59 -1.43 1.87 -15.54
C LYS A 59 -0.46 3.04 -15.42
N ARG A 60 -0.93 4.27 -15.65
CA ARG A 60 -0.12 5.48 -15.48
C ARG A 60 0.37 5.62 -14.04
N SER A 61 -0.53 5.49 -13.09
CA SER A 61 -0.21 5.65 -11.67
C SER A 61 0.75 4.56 -11.19
N ALA A 62 0.56 3.30 -11.59
CA ALA A 62 1.49 2.20 -11.30
C ALA A 62 2.88 2.44 -11.90
N ARG A 63 2.98 2.99 -13.11
CA ARG A 63 4.26 3.42 -13.69
C ARG A 63 4.94 4.46 -12.81
N ARG A 64 4.18 5.42 -12.29
CA ARG A 64 4.71 6.45 -11.40
C ARG A 64 5.21 5.91 -10.06
N VAL A 65 4.59 4.85 -9.54
CA VAL A 65 5.11 4.12 -8.38
C VAL A 65 6.38 3.33 -8.71
N ARG A 66 6.52 2.78 -9.93
CA ARG A 66 7.77 2.16 -10.39
C ARG A 66 8.91 3.18 -10.48
N ASP A 67 8.63 4.37 -11.00
CA ASP A 67 9.60 5.46 -11.06
C ASP A 67 10.08 5.87 -9.66
N LEU A 68 9.16 5.98 -8.69
CA LEU A 68 9.50 6.21 -7.29
C LEU A 68 10.47 5.14 -6.76
N LEU A 69 10.20 3.86 -7.00
CA LEU A 69 11.06 2.77 -6.54
C LEU A 69 12.45 2.83 -7.18
N ALA A 70 12.52 3.11 -8.48
CA ALA A 70 13.78 3.22 -9.20
C ALA A 70 14.65 4.38 -8.70
N GLU A 71 14.03 5.50 -8.33
CA GLU A 71 14.76 6.65 -7.77
C GLU A 71 15.11 6.48 -6.28
N LEU A 72 14.30 5.73 -5.53
CA LEU A 72 14.52 5.46 -4.10
C LEU A 72 15.70 4.51 -3.88
N GLU A 73 15.84 3.49 -4.71
CA GLU A 73 16.87 2.44 -4.58
C GLU A 73 18.30 2.95 -4.40
N PRO A 74 18.84 3.81 -5.29
CA PRO A 74 20.20 4.32 -5.12
C PRO A 74 20.37 5.18 -3.85
N ARG A 75 19.31 5.85 -3.39
CA ARG A 75 19.35 6.73 -2.21
C ARG A 75 19.38 5.95 -0.92
N THR A 76 18.70 4.81 -0.88
CA THR A 76 18.65 3.98 0.34
C THR A 76 19.70 2.87 0.37
N ALA A 77 20.40 2.63 -0.74
CA ALA A 77 21.44 1.62 -0.85
C ALA A 77 22.55 1.78 0.20
N GLY A 78 22.98 3.02 0.46
CA GLY A 78 24.01 3.34 1.46
C GLY A 78 23.63 2.93 2.90
N TYR A 79 22.34 2.75 3.18
CA TYR A 79 21.83 2.32 4.48
C TYR A 79 21.54 0.82 4.57
N GLY A 80 21.99 0.02 3.59
CA GLY A 80 21.70 -1.42 3.52
C GLY A 80 20.23 -1.72 3.18
N LEU A 81 19.46 -0.71 2.78
CA LEU A 81 18.10 -0.84 2.29
C LEU A 81 18.14 -1.06 0.78
N HIS A 82 18.23 -2.32 0.41
CA HIS A 82 18.14 -2.74 -0.98
C HIS A 82 16.69 -3.18 -1.21
N GLY A 83 16.11 -2.83 -2.36
CA GLY A 83 14.77 -3.30 -2.70
C GLY A 83 14.66 -4.83 -2.73
N GLY A 84 15.76 -5.60 -2.69
CA GLY A 84 15.76 -7.07 -2.72
C GLY A 84 14.95 -7.75 -1.59
N ILE A 85 14.59 -9.01 -1.84
CA ILE A 85 13.66 -9.90 -1.10
C ILE A 85 14.08 -10.16 0.38
N ALA A 86 15.11 -9.52 0.92
CA ALA A 86 15.63 -9.76 2.27
C ALA A 86 14.71 -9.28 3.43
N ALA A 87 13.43 -9.01 3.19
CA ALA A 87 12.46 -8.49 4.16
C ALA A 87 11.20 -9.38 4.30
N GLU A 88 11.35 -10.71 4.23
CA GLU A 88 10.25 -11.68 4.33
C GLU A 88 9.41 -11.54 5.62
N GLY A 89 9.94 -10.98 6.72
CA GLY A 89 9.26 -10.98 8.02
C GLY A 89 8.20 -9.89 8.26
N LEU A 90 8.31 -8.71 7.64
CA LEU A 90 7.36 -7.61 7.86
C LEU A 90 6.31 -7.50 6.74
N GLY A 91 6.72 -7.79 5.49
CA GLY A 91 5.82 -7.82 4.34
C GLY A 91 4.72 -8.87 4.47
N ALA A 92 5.01 -10.02 5.10
CA ALA A 92 4.05 -11.09 5.33
C ALA A 92 2.85 -10.64 6.18
N ARG A 93 3.05 -9.85 7.25
CA ARG A 93 1.96 -9.47 8.16
C ARG A 93 0.99 -8.45 7.57
N ILE A 94 1.46 -7.54 6.71
CA ILE A 94 0.58 -6.59 5.98
C ILE A 94 -0.07 -7.27 4.78
N ALA A 95 0.66 -8.16 4.09
CA ALA A 95 0.11 -8.98 3.02
C ALA A 95 -1.00 -9.92 3.54
N ASP A 96 -0.87 -10.47 4.74
CA ASP A 96 -1.89 -11.33 5.37
C ASP A 96 -3.18 -10.57 5.71
N LEU A 97 -3.08 -9.32 6.20
CA LEU A 97 -4.26 -8.52 6.49
C LEU A 97 -5.02 -8.09 5.21
N ARG A 98 -4.29 -7.83 4.11
CA ARG A 98 -4.87 -7.51 2.79
C ARG A 98 -5.27 -8.75 1.98
N SER A 99 -4.65 -9.92 2.18
CA SER A 99 -5.01 -11.16 1.47
C SER A 99 -6.37 -11.70 1.92
N LEU A 100 -6.78 -11.39 3.16
CA LEU A 100 -8.14 -11.60 3.68
C LEU A 100 -9.20 -10.82 2.87
N LEU A 101 -8.82 -9.70 2.26
CA LEU A 101 -9.62 -8.96 1.28
C LEU A 101 -9.20 -9.37 -0.12
N SER A 102 -9.33 -10.66 -0.44
CA SER A 102 -9.07 -11.12 -1.80
C SER A 102 -9.95 -10.35 -2.76
N ASP A 103 -9.36 -9.62 -3.71
CA ASP A 103 -10.08 -8.89 -4.77
C ASP A 103 -11.13 -9.78 -5.50
N ARG A 104 -10.99 -11.11 -5.40
CA ARG A 104 -11.90 -12.11 -5.98
C ARG A 104 -13.22 -12.28 -5.24
N ALA A 105 -13.30 -11.92 -3.96
CA ALA A 105 -14.49 -12.13 -3.13
C ALA A 105 -15.38 -10.89 -3.00
N VAL A 106 -15.00 -9.79 -3.66
CA VAL A 106 -15.56 -8.46 -3.41
C VAL A 106 -15.90 -7.76 -4.72
N ASP A 107 -16.95 -6.94 -4.70
CA ASP A 107 -17.44 -6.18 -5.85
C ASP A 107 -16.41 -5.17 -6.39
N THR A 108 -16.48 -4.91 -7.70
CA THR A 108 -15.60 -4.00 -8.45
C THR A 108 -15.47 -2.61 -7.79
N GLY A 109 -16.58 -2.04 -7.30
CA GLY A 109 -16.58 -0.75 -6.63
C GLY A 109 -15.78 -0.75 -5.33
N MET A 110 -15.83 -1.82 -4.53
CA MET A 110 -15.05 -1.91 -3.30
C MET A 110 -13.56 -2.12 -3.61
N VAL A 111 -13.24 -2.94 -4.60
CA VAL A 111 -11.86 -3.16 -5.06
C VAL A 111 -11.21 -1.83 -5.47
N MET A 112 -11.92 -0.98 -6.21
CA MET A 112 -11.42 0.35 -6.60
C MET A 112 -11.29 1.31 -5.43
N ARG A 113 -12.19 1.28 -4.43
CA ARG A 113 -12.00 2.05 -3.19
C ARG A 113 -10.76 1.60 -2.43
N PHE A 114 -10.46 0.30 -2.40
CA PHE A 114 -9.21 -0.19 -1.82
C PHE A 114 -7.98 0.20 -2.65
N ALA A 115 -8.09 0.34 -3.97
CA ALA A 115 -6.99 0.88 -4.77
C ALA A 115 -6.67 2.33 -4.35
N VAL A 116 -7.67 3.16 -4.01
CA VAL A 116 -7.45 4.49 -3.44
C VAL A 116 -6.64 4.41 -2.15
N LEU A 117 -6.99 3.50 -1.23
CA LEU A 117 -6.28 3.32 0.04
C LEU A 117 -4.82 2.89 -0.15
N ASP A 118 -4.51 2.09 -1.17
CA ASP A 118 -3.14 1.69 -1.46
C ASP A 118 -2.23 2.89 -1.75
N ILE A 119 -2.68 3.80 -2.62
CA ILE A 119 -1.86 4.98 -2.98
C ILE A 119 -1.91 6.08 -1.93
N GLU A 120 -3.00 6.19 -1.17
CA GLU A 120 -3.02 7.05 0.02
C GLU A 120 -2.00 6.62 1.05
N HIS A 121 -1.89 5.30 1.29
CA HIS A 121 -0.90 4.76 2.21
C HIS A 121 0.53 5.06 1.76
N VAL A 122 0.88 4.82 0.50
CA VAL A 122 2.19 5.20 -0.07
C VAL A 122 2.45 6.71 0.09
N THR A 123 1.47 7.55 -0.23
CA THR A 123 1.59 9.01 -0.11
C THR A 123 1.81 9.44 1.34
N THR A 124 1.14 8.78 2.28
CA THR A 124 1.25 9.04 3.72
C THR A 124 2.60 8.59 4.27
N LEU A 125 3.09 7.42 3.87
CA LEU A 125 4.42 6.94 4.22
C LEU A 125 5.52 7.89 3.73
N LEU A 126 5.41 8.40 2.50
CA LEU A 126 6.36 9.40 1.98
C LEU A 126 6.34 10.69 2.80
N ALA A 127 5.15 11.18 3.18
CA ALA A 127 5.04 12.35 4.05
C ALA A 127 5.64 12.08 5.44
N HIS A 128 5.39 10.90 6.03
CA HIS A 128 5.97 10.53 7.31
C HIS A 128 7.50 10.41 7.26
N LEU A 129 8.03 9.78 6.21
CA LEU A 129 9.47 9.68 5.95
C LEU A 129 10.13 11.04 5.77
N THR A 130 9.40 12.03 5.23
CA THR A 130 9.87 13.41 5.15
C THR A 130 10.13 13.96 6.55
N GLU A 131 9.15 13.84 7.46
CA GLU A 131 9.28 14.34 8.84
C GLU A 131 10.40 13.61 9.60
N LEU A 132 10.56 12.30 9.38
CA LEU A 132 11.64 11.54 10.01
C LEU A 132 13.03 11.96 9.50
N ALA A 133 13.17 12.18 8.19
CA ALA A 133 14.43 12.64 7.60
C ALA A 133 14.76 14.09 8.04
N ASP A 134 13.77 14.98 8.07
CA ASP A 134 13.93 16.35 8.60
C ASP A 134 14.39 16.32 10.07
N ALA A 135 13.78 15.47 10.91
CA ALA A 135 14.15 15.34 12.31
C ALA A 135 15.59 14.81 12.51
N ARG A 136 16.13 14.05 11.56
CA ARG A 136 17.53 13.60 11.53
C ARG A 136 18.48 14.63 10.90
N GLY A 137 17.96 15.69 10.28
CA GLY A 137 18.75 16.71 9.58
C GLY A 137 19.19 16.30 8.17
N ASP A 138 18.50 15.35 7.54
CA ASP A 138 18.78 14.89 6.18
C ASP A 138 17.85 15.57 5.16
N GLU A 139 18.22 16.80 4.79
CA GLU A 139 17.41 17.65 3.91
C GLU A 139 17.25 17.07 2.49
N GLU A 140 18.23 16.32 2.00
CA GLU A 140 18.16 15.70 0.66
C GLU A 140 17.09 14.63 0.64
N LEU A 141 17.13 13.70 1.61
CA LEU A 141 16.19 12.60 1.67
C LEU A 141 14.78 13.08 2.04
N ALA A 142 14.69 14.09 2.92
CA ALA A 142 13.43 14.75 3.21
C ALA A 142 12.86 15.43 1.95
N GLY A 143 13.67 16.18 1.21
CA GLY A 143 13.28 16.82 -0.05
C GLY A 143 12.78 15.82 -1.09
N PHE A 144 13.47 14.68 -1.23
CA PHE A 144 13.07 13.58 -2.08
C PHE A 144 11.69 13.02 -1.70
N CYS A 145 11.50 12.64 -0.44
CA CYS A 145 10.24 12.09 0.05
C CYS A 145 9.09 13.11 -0.09
N ARG A 146 9.35 14.39 0.19
CA ARG A 146 8.37 15.47 0.07
C ARG A 146 7.93 15.68 -1.37
N GLY A 147 8.89 15.67 -2.31
CA GLY A 147 8.65 15.80 -3.75
C GLY A 147 7.75 14.67 -4.26
N TRP A 148 8.07 13.44 -3.89
CA TRP A 148 7.26 12.27 -4.26
C TRP A 148 5.89 12.25 -3.60
N ALA A 149 5.77 12.62 -2.31
CA ALA A 149 4.47 12.77 -1.65
C ALA A 149 3.60 13.79 -2.40
N LYS A 150 4.19 14.91 -2.86
CA LYS A 150 3.49 15.92 -3.66
C LYS A 150 3.05 15.38 -5.02
N ALA A 151 3.90 14.65 -5.72
CA ALA A 151 3.56 14.04 -7.00
C ALA A 151 2.42 13.01 -6.85
N MET A 152 2.48 12.15 -5.84
CA MET A 152 1.48 11.11 -5.60
C MET A 152 0.10 11.67 -5.26
N ARG A 153 -0.02 12.84 -4.62
CA ARG A 153 -1.32 13.47 -4.36
C ARG A 153 -2.16 13.68 -5.63
N SER A 154 -1.53 13.95 -6.77
CA SER A 154 -2.24 14.08 -8.04
C SER A 154 -2.79 12.74 -8.54
N GLU A 155 -2.01 11.66 -8.37
CA GLU A 155 -2.45 10.31 -8.71
C GLU A 155 -3.54 9.79 -7.76
N VAL A 156 -3.44 10.07 -6.44
CA VAL A 156 -4.51 9.80 -5.47
C VAL A 156 -5.83 10.41 -5.95
N LYS A 157 -5.82 11.69 -6.35
CA LYS A 157 -7.02 12.36 -6.87
C LYS A 157 -7.54 11.69 -8.15
N ALA A 158 -6.66 11.28 -9.05
CA ALA A 158 -7.06 10.62 -10.29
C ALA A 158 -7.71 9.26 -10.04
N VAL A 159 -7.08 8.41 -9.22
CA VAL A 159 -7.59 7.08 -8.85
C VAL A 159 -8.92 7.22 -8.10
N ARG A 160 -9.02 8.19 -7.18
CA ARG A 160 -10.27 8.46 -6.47
C ARG A 160 -11.39 8.87 -7.41
N ARG A 161 -11.13 9.72 -8.42
CA ARG A 161 -12.14 10.11 -9.41
C ARG A 161 -12.71 8.92 -10.17
N VAL A 162 -11.85 8.02 -10.67
CA VAL A 162 -12.33 6.83 -11.40
C VAL A 162 -13.01 5.81 -10.49
N ALA A 163 -12.60 5.71 -9.22
CA ALA A 163 -13.29 4.88 -8.24
C ALA A 163 -14.71 5.43 -7.93
N VAL A 164 -14.87 6.75 -7.86
CA VAL A 164 -16.17 7.40 -7.66
C VAL A 164 -17.05 7.30 -8.92
N SER A 165 -16.49 7.44 -10.12
CA SER A 165 -17.27 7.39 -11.37
C SER A 165 -17.92 6.03 -11.61
N LEU A 166 -17.37 4.93 -11.06
CA LEU A 166 -18.03 3.63 -11.06
C LEU A 166 -19.41 3.65 -10.41
N GLY A 167 -19.68 4.57 -9.47
CA GLY A 167 -21.01 4.72 -8.87
C GLY A 167 -22.09 5.19 -9.84
N SER A 168 -21.73 5.65 -11.05
CA SER A 168 -22.70 5.97 -12.11
C SER A 168 -23.27 4.73 -12.81
N ASP A 169 -22.65 3.55 -12.61
CA ASP A 169 -23.12 2.24 -13.08
C ASP A 169 -23.16 1.28 -11.88
N PRO A 170 -24.28 1.25 -11.12
CA PRO A 170 -24.41 0.41 -9.93
C PRO A 170 -24.24 -1.09 -10.22
N ASP A 171 -24.68 -1.55 -11.38
CA ASP A 171 -24.58 -2.96 -11.76
C ASP A 171 -23.12 -3.35 -11.96
N ARG A 172 -22.33 -2.51 -12.66
CA ARG A 172 -20.89 -2.71 -12.78
C ARG A 172 -20.18 -2.58 -11.43
N ALA A 173 -20.59 -1.64 -10.59
CA ALA A 173 -20.00 -1.44 -9.27
C ALA A 173 -20.20 -2.65 -8.35
N ALA A 174 -21.34 -3.34 -8.44
CA ALA A 174 -21.68 -4.55 -7.68
C ALA A 174 -21.15 -5.86 -8.31
N ALA A 175 -20.79 -5.83 -9.59
CA ALA A 175 -20.31 -7.01 -10.31
C ALA A 175 -18.97 -7.52 -9.74
N PRO A 176 -18.70 -8.84 -9.82
CA PRO A 176 -17.37 -9.40 -9.59
C PRO A 176 -16.32 -8.70 -10.46
N LEU A 177 -15.08 -8.64 -9.96
CA LEU A 177 -13.98 -7.97 -10.64
C LEU A 177 -13.70 -8.56 -12.04
N ASP A 178 -13.79 -9.89 -12.18
CA ASP A 178 -13.65 -10.60 -13.45
C ASP A 178 -14.65 -11.76 -13.59
N ASP A 179 -14.84 -12.23 -14.82
CA ASP A 179 -15.80 -13.28 -15.19
C ASP A 179 -15.30 -14.71 -14.95
N SER A 180 -14.14 -14.89 -14.33
CA SER A 180 -13.63 -16.23 -14.07
C SER A 180 -14.56 -17.01 -13.14
N THR A 181 -14.66 -18.33 -13.34
CA THR A 181 -15.49 -19.21 -12.51
C THR A 181 -15.12 -19.13 -11.03
N LEU A 182 -13.83 -18.98 -10.74
CA LEU A 182 -13.31 -18.83 -9.38
C LEU A 182 -13.76 -17.51 -8.75
N THR A 183 -13.61 -16.39 -9.45
CA THR A 183 -14.00 -15.07 -8.95
C THR A 183 -15.51 -14.98 -8.75
N ARG A 184 -16.32 -15.51 -9.67
CA ARG A 184 -17.78 -15.56 -9.49
C ARG A 184 -18.21 -16.40 -8.29
N ALA A 185 -17.56 -17.55 -8.06
CA ALA A 185 -17.88 -18.40 -6.91
C ALA A 185 -17.51 -17.72 -5.58
N ALA A 186 -16.32 -17.12 -5.51
CA ALA A 186 -15.87 -16.38 -4.34
C ALA A 186 -16.74 -15.14 -4.06
N HIS A 187 -17.09 -14.38 -5.09
CA HIS A 187 -17.98 -13.23 -5.03
C HIS A 187 -19.38 -13.60 -4.50
N ARG A 188 -20.00 -14.66 -5.04
CA ARG A 188 -21.31 -15.15 -4.54
C ARG A 188 -21.24 -15.56 -3.07
N ALA A 189 -20.17 -16.23 -2.65
CA ALA A 189 -20.00 -16.61 -1.25
C ALA A 189 -19.89 -15.37 -0.33
N GLY A 190 -19.16 -14.34 -0.76
CA GLY A 190 -19.07 -13.05 -0.06
C GLY A 190 -20.41 -12.32 0.06
N TRP A 191 -21.19 -12.27 -1.03
CA TRP A 191 -22.49 -11.60 -1.07
C TRP A 191 -23.54 -12.26 -0.17
N VAL A 192 -23.55 -13.61 -0.13
CA VAL A 192 -24.41 -14.38 0.78
C VAL A 192 -24.04 -14.12 2.25
N LEU A 193 -22.75 -14.01 2.56
CA LEU A 193 -22.28 -13.69 3.91
C LEU A 193 -22.68 -12.27 4.34
N GLY A 194 -22.55 -11.29 3.43
CA GLY A 194 -22.97 -9.90 3.67
C GLY A 194 -24.48 -9.76 3.87
N SER A 195 -25.27 -10.47 3.05
CA SER A 195 -26.74 -10.51 3.17
C SER A 195 -27.21 -11.14 4.47
N ALA A 196 -26.50 -12.17 4.96
CA ALA A 196 -26.76 -12.75 6.28
C ALA A 196 -26.49 -11.74 7.40
N GLY A 197 -25.41 -10.97 7.30
CA GLY A 197 -25.11 -9.86 8.23
C GLY A 197 -26.23 -8.81 8.27
N GLU A 198 -26.72 -8.35 7.12
CA GLU A 198 -27.85 -7.41 7.04
C GLU A 198 -29.16 -7.98 7.58
N ALA A 199 -29.39 -9.29 7.45
CA ALA A 199 -30.53 -9.96 8.04
C ALA A 199 -30.40 -10.05 9.57
N PHE A 200 -29.21 -10.34 10.09
CA PHE A 200 -28.92 -10.29 11.53
C PHE A 200 -29.06 -8.86 12.10
N ASP A 201 -28.60 -7.84 11.39
CA ASP A 201 -28.76 -6.43 11.78
C ASP A 201 -30.23 -5.99 11.76
N ARG A 202 -31.04 -6.48 10.82
CA ARG A 202 -32.50 -6.25 10.81
C ARG A 202 -33.25 -6.96 11.94
N ILE A 203 -32.69 -8.03 12.50
CA ILE A 203 -33.27 -8.77 13.62
C ILE A 203 -32.89 -8.13 14.97
N ILE A 204 -31.73 -7.47 15.07
CA ILE A 204 -31.16 -6.94 16.32
C ILE A 204 -31.23 -5.41 16.42
N GLY A 205 -31.42 -4.69 15.31
CA GLY A 205 -31.56 -3.23 15.30
C GLY A 205 -32.87 -2.75 15.95
N PRO A 206 -32.87 -1.61 16.68
CA PRO A 206 -34.07 -1.09 17.29
C PRO A 206 -35.07 -0.63 16.21
N ARG A 207 -36.33 -1.08 16.33
CA ARG A 207 -37.46 -0.66 15.51
C ARG A 207 -37.75 0.83 15.65
#